data_AF-A0A2T7EW10-F1
#
_entry.id   AF-A0A2T7EW10-F1
#
_cell.length_a   1.000
_cell.length_b   1.000
_cell.length_c   1.000
_cell.angle_alpha   90.00
_cell.angle_beta   90.00
_cell.angle_gamma   90.00
#
_symmetry.space_group_name_H-M   'P 1'
#
loop_
_entity.id
_entity.type
_entity.pdbx_description
1 polymer ?
#
loop_
_entity_poly.entity_id
_entity_poly.type
_entity_poly.pdbx_seq_one_letter_code
_entity_poly.pdbx_strand_id
1 'polypeptide(L)'
;MEDRTIVKVVDNFNIPREVIFFNADQVHKCSCMLFESIGIPCRYIIRMLRSARISELSMHYITKRWTKNCKREAAFDSEGNLLIEKSITSMEDSTRRKMATAHKKFEDIFQMAKTFEEGVDILIQNLERLSLLFEPISRTR
;
A
#
# COMPACT_ATOMS: atom_id res chain seq x y z
N MET A 1 30.09 -20.14 -20.18
CA MET A 1 28.83 -19.98 -20.92
C MET A 1 27.75 -19.79 -19.89
N GLU A 2 27.03 -18.67 -19.92
CA GLU A 2 25.88 -18.46 -19.03
C GLU A 2 24.83 -19.53 -19.35
N ASP A 3 24.52 -20.35 -18.35
CA ASP A 3 23.51 -21.39 -18.46
C ASP A 3 22.13 -20.73 -18.52
N ARG A 4 21.56 -20.65 -19.72
CA ARG A 4 20.27 -20.01 -19.99
C ARG A 4 19.44 -20.84 -20.97
N THR A 5 18.15 -20.95 -20.69
CA THR A 5 17.19 -21.64 -21.56
C THR A 5 16.29 -20.62 -22.25
N ILE A 6 16.08 -20.76 -23.56
CA ILE A 6 15.22 -19.84 -24.34
C ILE A 6 13.98 -20.59 -24.82
N VAL A 7 12.81 -20.06 -24.52
CA VAL A 7 11.51 -20.59 -24.96
C VAL A 7 10.81 -19.55 -25.84
N LYS A 8 10.41 -19.96 -27.04
CA LYS A 8 9.61 -19.15 -27.96
C LYS A 8 8.13 -19.46 -27.75
N VAL A 9 7.34 -18.42 -27.49
CA VAL A 9 5.89 -18.51 -27.30
C VAL A 9 5.20 -17.50 -28.20
N VAL A 10 4.17 -17.95 -28.91
CA VAL A 10 3.37 -17.08 -29.77
C VAL A 10 2.22 -16.50 -28.97
N ASP A 11 1.97 -15.20 -29.10
CA ASP A 11 0.84 -14.55 -28.45
C ASP A 11 -0.44 -14.57 -29.29
N ASN A 12 -1.53 -14.04 -28.73
CA ASN A 12 -2.84 -14.04 -29.39
C ASN A 12 -2.88 -13.19 -30.67
N PHE A 13 -1.89 -12.31 -30.87
CA PHE A 13 -1.73 -11.50 -32.09
C PHE A 13 -0.74 -12.14 -33.07
N ASN A 14 -0.39 -13.41 -32.85
CA ASN A 14 0.61 -14.14 -33.62
C ASN A 14 2.02 -13.52 -33.57
N ILE A 15 2.30 -12.71 -32.54
CA ILE A 15 3.63 -12.11 -32.36
C ILE A 15 4.49 -13.07 -31.53
N PRO A 16 5.67 -13.49 -32.04
CA PRO A 16 6.58 -14.33 -31.27
C PRO A 16 7.16 -13.56 -30.10
N ARG A 17 7.15 -14.19 -28.93
CA ARG A 17 7.76 -13.71 -27.69
C ARG A 17 8.83 -14.68 -27.25
N GLU A 18 9.96 -14.15 -26.80
CA GLU A 18 11.06 -14.93 -26.27
C GLU A 18 11.04 -14.81 -24.75
N VAL A 19 10.98 -15.95 -24.07
CA VAL A 19 11.12 -16.03 -22.63
C VAL A 19 12.45 -16.70 -22.34
N ILE A 20 13.34 -15.99 -21.68
CA ILE A 20 14.69 -16.45 -21.33
C ILE A 20 14.69 -16.76 -19.84
N PHE A 21 15.04 -17.99 -19.50
CA PHE A 21 15.27 -18.43 -18.15
C PHE A 21 16.78 -18.41 -17.84
N PHE A 22 17.16 -17.62 -16.85
CA PHE A 22 18.53 -17.52 -16.35
C PHE A 22 18.68 -18.49 -15.18
N ASN A 23 19.42 -19.58 -15.37
CA ASN A 23 19.50 -20.66 -14.37
C ASN A 23 20.22 -20.19 -13.11
N ALA A 24 21.23 -19.32 -13.23
CA ALA A 24 21.95 -18.77 -12.08
C ALA A 24 21.04 -17.95 -11.15
N ASP A 25 20.18 -17.11 -11.72
CA ASP A 25 19.31 -16.20 -10.97
C ASP A 25 17.95 -16.83 -10.63
N GLN A 26 17.61 -17.95 -11.25
CA GLN A 26 16.25 -18.55 -11.24
C GLN A 26 15.17 -17.54 -11.68
N VAL A 27 15.49 -16.72 -12.68
CA VAL A 27 14.64 -15.63 -13.18
C VAL A 27 14.29 -15.84 -14.65
N HIS A 28 13.04 -15.55 -14.98
CA HIS A 28 12.55 -15.46 -16.35
C HIS A 28 12.45 -14.00 -16.79
N LYS A 29 13.05 -13.67 -17.93
CA LYS A 29 12.86 -12.40 -18.64
C LYS A 29 12.06 -12.64 -19.92
N CYS A 30 11.30 -11.66 -20.36
CA CYS A 30 10.46 -11.79 -21.55
C CYS A 30 10.62 -10.60 -22.47
N SER A 31 10.70 -10.85 -23.78
CA SER A 31 10.84 -9.81 -24.80
C SER A 31 9.67 -8.81 -24.87
N CYS A 32 8.56 -9.08 -24.16
CA CYS A 32 7.49 -8.09 -23.99
C CYS A 32 7.82 -6.96 -22.99
N MET A 33 8.87 -7.10 -22.18
CA MET A 33 9.37 -6.10 -21.24
C MET A 33 8.39 -5.61 -20.17
N LEU A 34 7.27 -6.33 -19.93
CA LEU A 34 6.24 -5.88 -18.98
C LEU A 34 6.76 -5.77 -17.53
N PHE A 35 7.65 -6.69 -17.14
CA PHE A 35 8.22 -6.65 -15.81
C PHE A 35 9.18 -5.47 -15.66
N GLU A 36 9.98 -5.22 -16.68
CA GLU A 36 10.91 -4.10 -16.77
C GLU A 36 10.17 -2.75 -16.83
N SER A 37 8.98 -2.70 -17.45
CA SER A 37 8.21 -1.46 -17.62
C SER A 37 7.35 -1.11 -16.42
N ILE A 38 6.66 -2.07 -15.80
CA ILE A 38 5.69 -1.81 -14.71
C ILE A 38 5.90 -2.68 -13.45
N GLY A 39 6.90 -3.55 -13.45
CA GLY A 39 7.22 -4.41 -12.31
C GLY A 39 6.26 -5.59 -12.11
N ILE A 40 5.54 -6.01 -13.16
CA ILE A 40 4.60 -7.15 -13.11
C ILE A 40 5.03 -8.24 -14.09
N PRO A 41 5.16 -9.51 -13.65
CA PRO A 41 5.41 -10.63 -14.55
C PRO A 41 4.33 -10.72 -15.64
N CYS A 42 4.73 -10.78 -16.91
CA CYS A 42 3.78 -10.95 -18.01
C CYS A 42 3.13 -12.34 -18.00
N ARG A 43 2.03 -12.49 -18.74
CA ARG A 43 1.35 -13.78 -18.94
C ARG A 43 2.28 -14.90 -19.43
N TYR A 44 3.33 -14.58 -20.19
CA TYR A 44 4.29 -15.56 -20.69
C TYR A 44 5.20 -16.07 -19.56
N ILE A 45 5.71 -15.18 -18.70
CA ILE A 45 6.48 -15.54 -17.51
C ILE A 45 5.60 -16.36 -16.55
N ILE A 46 4.37 -15.90 -16.29
CA ILE A 46 3.43 -16.62 -15.41
C ILE A 46 3.17 -18.03 -15.93
N ARG A 47 3.02 -18.22 -17.25
CA ARG A 47 2.88 -19.56 -17.86
C ARG A 47 4.09 -20.44 -17.57
N MET A 48 5.32 -19.91 -17.67
CA MET A 48 6.54 -20.68 -17.37
C MET A 48 6.64 -21.07 -15.89
N LEU A 49 6.32 -20.14 -14.98
CA LEU A 49 6.29 -20.41 -13.54
C LEU A 49 5.28 -21.51 -13.19
N ARG A 50 4.10 -21.47 -13.83
CA ARG A 50 3.06 -22.51 -13.65
C ARG A 50 3.49 -23.86 -14.20
N SER A 51 4.13 -23.91 -15.37
CA SER A 51 4.66 -25.18 -15.90
C SER A 51 5.77 -25.76 -15.03
N ALA A 52 6.56 -24.90 -14.39
CA ALA A 52 7.58 -25.30 -13.42
C ALA A 52 7.02 -25.65 -12.02
N ARG A 53 5.68 -25.58 -11.83
CA ARG A 53 5.00 -25.82 -10.55
C ARG A 53 5.52 -24.95 -9.40
N ILE A 54 5.94 -23.73 -9.71
CA ILE A 54 6.39 -22.76 -8.70
C ILE A 54 5.16 -22.20 -7.99
N SER A 55 5.04 -22.50 -6.69
CA SER A 55 3.95 -22.02 -5.83
C SER A 55 4.23 -20.65 -5.22
N GLU A 56 5.52 -20.28 -5.11
CA GLU A 56 5.96 -19.02 -4.52
C GLU A 56 6.84 -18.24 -5.48
N LEU A 57 6.52 -16.96 -5.66
CA LEU A 57 7.25 -16.10 -6.57
C LEU A 57 8.59 -15.68 -5.93
N SER A 58 9.68 -15.81 -6.69
CA SER A 58 11.02 -15.34 -6.26
C SER A 58 10.98 -13.86 -5.87
N MET A 59 11.80 -13.49 -4.88
CA MET A 59 11.97 -12.10 -4.41
C MET A 59 12.31 -11.12 -5.54
N HIS A 60 12.95 -11.60 -6.61
CA HIS A 60 13.24 -10.81 -7.80
C HIS A 60 11.98 -10.10 -8.35
N TYR A 61 10.83 -10.77 -8.32
CA TYR A 61 9.58 -10.21 -8.85
C TYR A 61 8.80 -9.38 -7.84
N ILE A 62 9.18 -9.39 -6.55
CA ILE A 62 8.55 -8.59 -5.51
C ILE A 62 9.24 -7.24 -5.43
N THR A 63 8.84 -6.32 -6.32
CA THR A 63 9.39 -4.96 -6.31
C THR A 63 8.82 -4.13 -5.16
N LYS A 64 9.54 -3.08 -4.73
CA LYS A 64 9.09 -2.17 -3.66
C LYS A 64 7.67 -1.65 -3.86
N ARG A 65 7.29 -1.38 -5.13
CA ARG A 65 5.95 -0.92 -5.55
C ARG A 65 4.83 -1.82 -5.01
N TRP A 66 5.06 -3.13 -4.94
CA TRP A 66 4.07 -4.13 -4.56
C TRP A 66 4.16 -4.57 -3.09
N THR A 67 4.99 -3.91 -2.29
CA THR A 67 5.08 -4.19 -0.85
C THR A 67 4.03 -3.40 -0.06
N LYS A 68 3.58 -3.94 1.08
CA LYS A 68 2.66 -3.26 2.01
C LYS A 68 3.14 -1.86 2.45
N ASN A 69 4.46 -1.66 2.42
CA ASN A 69 5.12 -0.44 2.87
C ASN A 69 5.52 0.48 1.72
N CYS A 70 5.01 0.28 0.49
CA CYS A 70 5.42 1.05 -0.69
C CYS A 70 5.20 2.56 -0.55
N LYS A 71 4.25 3.00 0.29
CA LYS A 71 3.96 4.42 0.58
C LYS A 71 4.74 5.00 1.77
N ARG A 72 5.56 4.21 2.47
CA ARG A 72 6.31 4.67 3.66
C ARG A 72 7.63 5.33 3.32
N GLU A 73 8.11 5.16 2.09
CA GLU A 73 9.32 5.80 1.59
C GLU A 73 8.93 7.04 0.78
N ALA A 74 9.72 8.10 0.93
CA ALA A 74 9.63 9.29 0.10
C ALA A 74 9.88 8.88 -1.37
N ALA A 75 8.93 9.18 -2.24
CA ALA A 75 9.13 9.02 -3.68
C ALA A 75 9.72 10.33 -4.21
N PHE A 76 10.77 10.23 -5.03
CA PHE A 76 11.38 11.37 -5.70
C PHE A 76 11.26 11.20 -7.22
N ASP A 77 11.17 12.30 -7.95
CA ASP A 77 11.29 12.29 -9.40
C ASP A 77 12.77 12.20 -9.84
N SER A 78 12.99 12.19 -11.15
CA SER A 78 14.33 12.18 -11.75
C SER A 78 15.15 13.43 -11.46
N GLU A 79 14.50 14.51 -11.03
CA GLU A 79 15.13 15.80 -10.70
C GLU A 79 15.39 15.92 -9.19
N GLY A 80 15.01 14.92 -8.40
CA GLY A 80 15.18 14.90 -6.95
C GLY A 80 14.08 15.63 -6.17
N ASN A 81 12.97 16.00 -6.82
CA ASN A 81 11.83 16.60 -6.15
C ASN A 81 10.97 15.53 -5.47
N LEU A 82 10.45 15.83 -4.29
CA LEU A 82 9.60 14.92 -3.52
C LEU A 82 8.20 14.80 -4.17
N LEU A 83 7.89 13.64 -4.75
CA LEU A 83 6.60 13.33 -5.37
C LEU A 83 5.53 12.93 -4.35
N ILE A 84 5.94 12.32 -3.24
CA ILE A 84 5.04 11.91 -2.16
C ILE A 84 5.61 12.43 -0.86
N GLU A 85 4.95 13.42 -0.28
CA GLU A 85 5.28 13.95 1.03
C GLU A 85 5.22 12.81 2.05
N LYS A 86 6.37 12.55 2.67
CA LYS A 86 6.54 11.53 3.68
C LYS A 86 5.74 11.94 4.91
N SER A 87 4.49 11.50 5.01
CA SER A 87 3.76 11.54 6.27
C SER A 87 4.59 10.73 7.28
N ILE A 88 5.08 11.41 8.32
CA ILE A 88 6.05 10.86 9.26
C ILE A 88 5.30 9.85 10.15
N THR A 89 5.29 8.60 9.72
CA THR A 89 4.51 7.47 10.27
C THR A 89 4.94 6.99 11.68
N SER A 90 5.59 7.84 12.49
CA SER A 90 5.76 7.60 13.93
C SER A 90 4.85 8.51 14.76
N MET A 91 4.84 9.82 14.48
CA MET A 91 3.95 10.77 15.14
C MET A 91 2.49 10.53 14.73
N GLU A 92 2.21 10.29 13.45
CA GLU A 92 0.87 9.98 12.96
C GLU A 92 0.31 8.67 13.52
N ASP A 93 1.14 7.64 13.70
CA ASP A 93 0.65 6.37 14.28
C ASP A 93 0.26 6.54 15.74
N SER A 94 0.99 7.37 16.51
CA SER A 94 0.62 7.71 17.88
C SER A 94 -0.67 8.53 17.94
N THR A 95 -0.84 9.52 17.06
CA THR A 95 -2.03 10.37 16.96
C THR A 95 -3.23 9.55 16.49
N ARG A 96 -3.06 8.68 15.50
CA ARG A 96 -4.09 7.77 14.99
C ARG A 96 -4.55 6.79 16.07
N ARG A 97 -3.64 6.23 16.86
CA ARG A 97 -3.99 5.37 18.01
C ARG A 97 -4.76 6.14 19.09
N LYS A 98 -4.32 7.37 19.41
CA LYS A 98 -5.02 8.24 20.37
C LYS A 98 -6.42 8.60 19.87
N MET A 99 -6.56 8.93 18.59
CA MET A 99 -7.84 9.24 17.95
C MET A 99 -8.78 8.02 17.93
N ALA A 100 -8.26 6.84 17.59
CA ALA A 100 -9.04 5.60 17.67
C ALA A 100 -9.51 5.30 19.10
N THR A 101 -8.64 5.54 20.10
CA THR A 101 -9.00 5.38 21.52
C THR A 101 -10.08 6.37 21.94
N ALA A 102 -9.97 7.63 21.53
CA ALA A 102 -10.95 8.67 21.81
C ALA A 102 -12.31 8.34 21.17
N HIS A 103 -12.33 7.93 19.90
CA HIS A 103 -13.54 7.48 19.21
C HIS A 103 -14.21 6.30 19.91
N LYS A 104 -13.43 5.28 20.30
CA LYS A 104 -13.97 4.12 21.01
C LYS A 104 -14.63 4.55 22.32
N LYS A 105 -13.95 5.38 23.12
CA LYS A 105 -14.50 5.90 24.38
C LYS A 105 -15.78 6.70 24.16
N PHE A 106 -15.81 7.54 23.13
CA PHE A 106 -17.01 8.29 22.76
C PHE A 106 -18.16 7.36 22.42
N GLU A 107 -17.92 6.34 21.60
CA GLU A 107 -18.94 5.35 21.23
C GLU A 107 -19.46 4.59 22.46
N ASP A 108 -18.58 4.15 23.36
CA ASP A 108 -18.96 3.48 24.61
C ASP A 108 -19.88 4.40 25.46
N ILE A 109 -19.53 5.69 25.58
CA ILE A 109 -20.33 6.69 26.29
C ILE A 109 -21.66 6.93 25.58
N PHE A 110 -21.67 7.01 24.26
CA PHE A 110 -22.89 7.24 23.47
C PHE A 110 -23.87 6.08 23.59
N GLN A 111 -23.39 4.83 23.55
CA GLN A 111 -24.23 3.65 23.75
C GLN A 111 -24.79 3.60 25.18
N MET A 112 -24.00 4.00 26.17
CA MET A 112 -24.45 4.13 27.55
C MET A 112 -25.50 5.25 27.69
N ALA A 113 -25.28 6.42 27.12
CA ALA A 113 -26.21 7.55 27.22
C ALA A 113 -27.60 7.24 26.65
N LYS A 114 -27.68 6.41 25.60
CA LYS A 114 -28.95 5.97 25.01
C LYS A 114 -29.84 5.15 25.94
N THR A 115 -29.29 4.53 26.98
CA THR A 115 -30.07 3.68 27.90
C THR A 115 -30.70 4.47 29.04
N PHE A 116 -30.40 5.76 29.17
CA PHE A 116 -30.96 6.66 30.18
C PHE A 116 -31.88 7.69 29.52
N GLU A 117 -33.01 7.97 30.15
CA GLU A 117 -34.06 8.87 29.62
C GLU A 117 -33.53 10.27 29.26
N GLU A 118 -32.65 10.83 30.09
CA GLU A 118 -32.02 12.15 29.89
C GLU A 118 -30.54 12.06 29.47
N GLY A 119 -30.04 10.85 29.23
CA GLY A 119 -28.60 10.59 29.08
C GLY A 119 -27.99 11.26 27.84
N VAL A 120 -28.74 11.30 26.74
CA VAL A 120 -28.30 11.93 25.49
C VAL A 120 -28.22 13.45 25.61
N ASP A 121 -29.17 14.08 26.29
CA ASP A 121 -29.18 15.52 26.51
C ASP A 121 -27.99 15.96 27.38
N ILE A 122 -27.70 15.19 28.44
CA ILE A 122 -26.50 15.40 29.26
C ILE A 122 -25.22 15.25 28.42
N LEU A 123 -25.16 14.26 27.53
CA LEU A 123 -23.99 14.07 26.65
C LEU A 123 -23.80 15.25 25.70
N ILE A 124 -24.87 15.75 25.07
CA ILE A 124 -24.82 16.92 24.17
C ILE A 124 -24.29 18.15 24.91
N GLN A 125 -24.85 18.45 26.09
CA GLN A 125 -24.41 19.60 26.89
C GLN A 125 -22.92 19.52 27.26
N ASN A 126 -22.41 18.32 27.53
CA ASN A 126 -20.98 18.12 27.83
C ASN A 126 -20.09 18.24 26.58
N LEU A 127 -20.55 17.80 25.41
CA LEU A 127 -19.80 17.95 24.15
C LEU A 127 -19.68 19.42 23.73
N GLU A 128 -20.73 20.22 23.91
CA GLU A 128 -20.68 21.67 23.68
C GLU A 128 -19.62 22.33 24.56
N ARG A 129 -19.56 21.96 25.84
CA ARG A 129 -18.51 22.46 26.76
C ARG A 129 -17.11 22.03 26.33
N LEU A 130 -16.94 20.80 25.83
CA LEU A 130 -15.66 20.35 25.30
C LEU A 130 -15.26 21.11 24.03
N SER A 131 -16.23 21.45 23.16
CA SER A 131 -15.98 22.21 21.93
C SER A 131 -15.33 23.56 22.22
N LEU A 132 -15.74 24.23 23.29
CA LEU A 132 -15.17 25.53 23.72
C LEU A 132 -13.66 25.43 24.03
N LEU A 133 -13.14 24.26 24.41
CA LEU A 133 -11.71 24.06 24.67
C LEU A 133 -10.85 24.05 23.40
N PHE A 134 -11.48 23.84 22.24
CA PHE A 134 -10.81 23.71 20.95
C PHE A 134 -11.16 24.84 19.98
N GLU A 135 -11.94 25.84 20.42
CA GLU A 135 -12.15 27.04 19.63
C GLU A 135 -10.82 27.78 19.41
N PRO A 136 -10.52 28.22 18.18
CA PRO A 136 -9.31 28.96 17.91
C PRO A 136 -9.35 30.27 18.68
N ILE A 137 -8.37 30.49 19.57
CA ILE A 137 -8.16 31.78 20.24
C ILE A 137 -8.14 32.84 19.16
N SER A 138 -9.19 33.66 19.09
CA SER A 138 -9.26 34.79 18.19
C SER A 138 -8.04 35.66 18.47
N ARG A 139 -7.08 35.67 17.54
CA ARG A 139 -5.94 36.58 17.57
C ARG A 139 -6.50 37.99 17.51
N THR A 140 -6.60 38.64 18.67
CA THR A 140 -6.88 40.08 18.77
C THR A 140 -5.78 40.80 18.01
N ARG A 141 -6.21 41.60 17.02
CA ARG A 141 -5.36 42.41 16.14
C ARG A 141 -4.74 43.58 16.90
#